data_AF-A0A6M8PR06-F1
#
_entry.id   AF-A0A6M8PR06-F1
#
_cell.length_a   1.000
_cell.length_b   1.000
_cell.length_c   1.000
_cell.angle_alpha   90.00
_cell.angle_beta   90.00
_cell.angle_gamma   90.00
#
_symmetry.space_group_name_H-M   'P 1'
#
loop_
_entity.id
_entity.type
_entity.pdbx_description
1 polymer ?
#
loop_
_entity_poly.entity_id
_entity_poly.type
_entity_poly.pdbx_seq_one_letter_code
_entity_poly.pdbx_strand_id
1 'polypeptide(L)' 'NDAQAIAEAASRASMRFVQGKTVEQQDVQALLKIRDRLVKSRTALINEIRGLLQEYGLTMARGAKRFYEELPLILASEAV' A
#
# COMPACT_ATOMS: atom_id res chain seq x y z
N ASN A 1 -14.20 24.09 -3.73
CA ASN A 1 -14.63 24.07 -5.14
C ASN A 1 -15.45 22.83 -5.45
N ASP A 2 -14.97 21.62 -5.13
CA ASP A 2 -15.70 20.36 -5.40
C ASP A 2 -17.08 20.25 -4.73
N ALA A 3 -17.24 20.74 -3.50
CA ALA A 3 -18.51 20.68 -2.78
C ALA A 3 -19.66 21.42 -3.51
N GLN A 4 -19.40 22.62 -4.03
CA GLN A 4 -20.39 23.40 -4.78
C GLN A 4 -20.71 22.73 -6.12
N ALA A 5 -19.69 22.24 -6.83
CA ALA A 5 -19.88 21.51 -8.08
C ALA A 5 -20.67 20.20 -7.90
N ILE A 6 -20.42 19.46 -6.82
CA ILE A 6 -21.16 18.24 -6.46
C ILE A 6 -22.63 18.58 -6.14
N ALA A 7 -22.87 19.63 -5.34
CA ALA A 7 -24.21 20.05 -4.99
C ALA A 7 -25.02 20.49 -6.21
N GLU A 8 -24.39 21.26 -7.12
CA GLU A 8 -25.03 21.65 -8.37
C GLU A 8 -25.32 20.45 -9.26
N ALA A 9 -24.35 19.54 -9.44
CA ALA A 9 -24.56 18.32 -10.23
C ALA A 9 -25.70 17.44 -9.65
N ALA A 10 -25.75 17.26 -8.34
CA ALA A 10 -26.77 16.48 -7.65
C ALA A 10 -28.18 17.07 -7.79
N SER A 11 -28.30 18.40 -7.95
CA SER A 11 -29.58 19.09 -8.14
C SER A 11 -30.16 19.01 -9.56
N ARG A 12 -29.39 18.53 -10.54
CA ARG A 12 -29.83 18.46 -11.95
C ARG A 12 -30.84 17.34 -12.16
N ALA A 13 -31.96 17.64 -12.83
CA ALA A 13 -33.00 16.65 -13.14
C ALA A 13 -32.53 15.48 -14.02
N SER A 14 -31.48 15.69 -14.83
CA SER A 14 -30.85 14.66 -15.66
C SER A 14 -29.80 13.81 -14.92
N MET A 15 -29.56 14.09 -13.63
CA MET A 15 -28.55 13.37 -12.85
C MET A 15 -28.98 11.91 -12.66
N ARG A 16 -28.08 10.98 -13.02
CA ARG A 16 -28.30 9.55 -12.81
C ARG A 16 -27.49 9.09 -11.61
N PHE A 17 -28.16 8.69 -10.54
CA PHE A 17 -27.53 8.10 -9.37
C PHE A 17 -27.20 6.63 -9.62
N VAL A 18 -26.01 6.22 -9.20
CA VAL A 18 -25.64 4.80 -9.15
C VAL A 18 -26.18 4.18 -7.88
N GLN A 19 -26.48 2.88 -7.93
CA GLN A 19 -26.88 2.16 -6.74
C GLN A 19 -25.75 2.17 -5.71
N GLY A 20 -26.12 2.30 -4.43
CA GLY A 20 -25.19 2.12 -3.32
C GLY A 20 -24.63 0.70 -3.32
N LYS A 21 -23.44 0.54 -2.74
CA LYS A 21 -22.86 -0.80 -2.56
C LYS A 21 -23.75 -1.61 -1.62
N THR A 22 -23.96 -2.88 -1.93
CA THR A 22 -24.51 -3.81 -0.95
C THR A 22 -23.50 -4.04 0.17
N VAL A 23 -23.96 -4.61 1.30
CA VAL A 23 -23.08 -4.94 2.43
C VAL A 23 -21.95 -5.88 1.98
N GLU A 24 -22.28 -6.88 1.18
CA GLU A 24 -21.32 -7.87 0.67
C GLU A 24 -20.27 -7.21 -0.26
N GLN A 25 -20.71 -6.26 -1.10
CA GLN A 25 -19.78 -5.49 -1.95
C GLN A 25 -18.87 -4.57 -1.11
N GLN A 26 -19.39 -4.00 -0.03
CA GLN A 26 -18.62 -3.19 0.89
C GLN A 26 -17.60 -4.04 1.67
N ASP A 27 -17.96 -5.25 2.07
CA ASP A 27 -17.07 -6.18 2.77
C ASP A 27 -15.89 -6.61 1.89
N VAL A 28 -16.16 -6.99 0.64
CA VAL A 28 -15.09 -7.32 -0.34
C VAL A 28 -14.16 -6.12 -0.52
N GLN A 29 -14.72 -4.91 -0.66
CA GLN A 29 -13.90 -3.69 -0.76
C GLN A 29 -13.07 -3.45 0.51
N ALA A 30 -13.63 -3.69 1.70
CA ALA A 30 -12.93 -3.51 2.95
C ALA A 30 -11.71 -4.45 3.05
N LEU A 31 -11.89 -5.73 2.69
CA LEU A 31 -10.80 -6.72 2.65
C LEU A 31 -9.69 -6.31 1.68
N LEU A 32 -10.05 -5.86 0.46
CA LEU A 32 -9.07 -5.38 -0.52
C LEU A 32 -8.28 -4.16 -0.01
N LYS A 33 -8.96 -3.21 0.67
CA LYS A 33 -8.31 -2.06 1.30
C LYS A 33 -7.37 -2.46 2.43
N ILE A 34 -7.77 -3.43 3.27
CA ILE A 34 -6.90 -3.96 4.33
C ILE A 34 -5.64 -4.59 3.73
N ARG A 35 -5.81 -5.47 2.73
CA ARG A 35 -4.69 -6.08 2.01
C ARG A 35 -3.75 -5.04 1.41
N ASP A 36 -4.29 -4.04 0.71
CA ASP A 36 -3.49 -2.98 0.09
C ASP A 36 -2.65 -2.21 1.13
N ARG A 37 -3.25 -1.84 2.26
CA ARG A 37 -2.53 -1.20 3.37
C ARG A 37 -1.41 -2.07 3.92
N LEU A 38 -1.67 -3.36 4.15
CA LEU A 38 -0.67 -4.30 4.64
C LEU A 38 0.50 -4.47 3.66
N VAL A 39 0.20 -4.58 2.36
CA VAL A 39 1.22 -4.69 1.31
C VAL A 39 2.07 -3.41 1.24
N LYS A 40 1.44 -2.24 1.31
CA LYS A 40 2.14 -0.94 1.32
C LYS A 40 3.03 -0.80 2.56
N SER A 41 2.50 -1.08 3.75
CA SER A 41 3.26 -1.02 5.01
C SER A 41 4.47 -1.97 4.99
N ARG A 42 4.27 -3.24 4.58
CA ARG A 42 5.38 -4.19 4.42
C ARG A 42 6.44 -3.67 3.44
N THR A 43 6.01 -3.13 2.31
CA THR A 43 6.95 -2.61 1.28
C THR A 43 7.70 -1.37 1.78
N ALA A 44 7.04 -0.49 2.54
CA ALA A 44 7.67 0.66 3.17
C ALA A 44 8.76 0.21 4.16
N LEU A 45 8.44 -0.71 5.07
CA LEU A 45 9.41 -1.26 6.03
C LEU A 45 10.61 -1.92 5.34
N ILE A 46 10.37 -2.71 4.28
CA ILE A 46 11.47 -3.32 3.50
C ILE A 46 12.37 -2.25 2.88
N ASN A 47 11.80 -1.17 2.34
CA ASN A 47 12.59 -0.09 1.76
C ASN A 47 13.35 0.71 2.82
N GLU A 48 12.76 0.91 3.99
CA GLU A 48 13.40 1.56 5.14
C GLU A 48 14.61 0.76 5.60
N ILE A 49 14.45 -0.55 5.86
CA ILE A 49 15.55 -1.43 6.25
C ILE A 49 16.65 -1.44 5.18
N ARG A 50 16.28 -1.53 3.90
CA ARG A 50 17.25 -1.47 2.80
C ARG A 50 17.99 -0.13 2.76
N GLY A 51 17.32 0.98 3.08
CA GLY A 51 17.94 2.30 3.19
C GLY A 51 18.95 2.35 4.33
N LEU A 52 18.56 1.87 5.51
CA LEU A 52 19.46 1.79 6.68
C LEU A 52 20.69 0.94 6.39
N LEU A 53 20.53 -0.24 5.79
CA LEU A 53 21.66 -1.11 5.42
C LEU A 53 22.61 -0.42 4.43
N GLN A 54 22.07 0.38 3.49
CA GLN A 54 22.90 1.15 2.55
C GLN A 54 23.77 2.20 3.24
N GLU A 55 23.33 2.78 4.37
CA GLU A 55 24.17 3.69 5.17
C GLU A 55 25.41 3.00 5.74
N TYR A 56 25.32 1.69 6.01
CA TYR A 56 26.44 0.84 6.41
C TYR A 56 27.22 0.23 5.24
N GLY A 57 26.91 0.63 3.99
CA GLY A 57 27.55 0.11 2.78
C GLY A 57 27.04 -1.25 2.31
N LEU A 58 26.02 -1.80 2.98
CA LEU A 58 25.40 -3.07 2.62
C LEU A 58 24.30 -2.84 1.59
N THR A 59 24.44 -3.46 0.42
CA THR A 59 23.48 -3.31 -0.67
C THR A 59 22.67 -4.58 -0.90
N MET A 60 21.36 -4.40 -1.15
CA MET A 60 20.42 -5.50 -1.41
C MET A 60 19.64 -5.25 -2.70
N ALA A 61 19.27 -6.33 -3.39
CA ALA A 61 18.41 -6.22 -4.56
C ALA A 61 16.98 -5.79 -4.16
N ARG A 62 16.32 -5.05 -5.05
CA ARG A 62 14.95 -4.59 -4.81
C ARG A 62 13.95 -5.74 -4.85
N GLY A 63 12.98 -5.71 -3.94
CA GLY A 63 11.80 -6.56 -3.96
C GLY A 63 11.68 -7.43 -2.72
N ALA A 64 10.45 -7.78 -2.33
CA ALA A 64 10.21 -8.49 -1.08
C ALA A 64 10.82 -9.89 -1.05
N LYS A 65 10.79 -10.62 -2.16
CA LYS A 65 11.42 -11.94 -2.26
C LYS A 65 12.93 -11.86 -1.99
N ARG A 66 13.61 -10.95 -2.70
CA ARG A 66 15.05 -10.71 -2.54
C ARG A 66 15.40 -10.29 -1.12
N PHE A 67 14.60 -9.40 -0.53
CA PHE A 67 14.78 -9.01 0.86
C PHE A 67 14.82 -10.21 1.83
N TYR A 68 13.86 -11.13 1.71
CA TYR A 68 13.82 -12.31 2.58
C TYR A 68 14.93 -13.33 2.29
N GLU A 69 15.43 -13.40 1.05
CA GLU A 69 16.55 -14.27 0.67
C GLU A 69 17.91 -13.70 1.14
N GLU A 70 18.11 -12.39 1.02
CA GLU A 70 19.40 -11.73 1.22
C GLU A 70 19.62 -11.25 2.66
N LEU A 71 18.58 -10.79 3.37
CA LEU A 71 18.74 -10.22 4.71
C LEU A 71 19.40 -11.19 5.70
N PRO A 72 19.00 -12.47 5.81
CA PRO A 72 19.64 -13.41 6.73
C PRO A 72 21.12 -13.64 6.39
N LEU A 73 21.47 -13.64 5.11
CA LEU A 73 22.85 -13.85 4.64
C LEU A 73 23.74 -12.67 5.05
N ILE A 74 23.23 -11.44 4.89
CA ILE A 74 23.92 -10.21 5.28
C ILE A 74 24.16 -10.19 6.79
N LEU A 75 23.12 -10.43 7.59
CA LEU A 75 23.23 -10.43 9.05
C LEU A 75 24.16 -11.54 9.58
N ALA A 76 24.18 -12.71 8.92
CA ALA A 76 25.10 -13.79 9.27
C ALA A 76 26.56 -13.47 8.91
N SER A 77 26.80 -12.61 7.91
CA SER A 77 28.14 -12.18 7.50
C SER A 77 28.76 -11.11 8.41
N GLU A 78 27.94 -10.36 9.14
CA GLU A 78 28.37 -9.37 10.14
C GLU A 78 28.39 -9.89 11.57
N ALA A 79 27.99 -11.15 11.80
CA ALA A 79 28.15 -11.80 13.09
C ALA A 79 29.64 -12.07 13.35
N VAL A 80 30.29 -11.10 13.99
CA VAL A 80 31.58 -11.27 14.70
C VAL A 80 31.36 -12.12 15.94
#